data_AF-A0A957PE46-F1
#
_entry.id   AF-A0A957PE46-F1
#
_cell.length_a   1.000
_cell.length_b   1.000
_cell.length_c   1.000
_cell.angle_alpha   90.00
_cell.angle_beta   90.00
_cell.angle_gamma   90.00
#
_symmetry.space_group_name_H-M   'P 1'
#
loop_
_entity.id
_entity.type
_entity.pdbx_description
1 polymer ?
#
loop_
_entity_poly.entity_id
_entity_poly.type
_entity_poly.pdbx_seq_one_letter_code
_entity_poly.pdbx_strand_id
1 'polypeptide(L)'
;MDVILRQYPLDQTGTFDIRCTVTIDVSAQDARKLVQRWLLLHVSHMMGADEPVLEIGEQAMWRVPVHLSTPSAGIVGQIGEVALNAVSGQIQQVEQSKVDLAQRAEKLIQSLPSRNTPPFGSTIGLPKEIAPAPIISLNEESEPYIVSATND
;
A
#
# COMPACT_ATOMS: atom_id res chain seq x y z
N MET A 1 2.28 16.10 6.00
CA MET A 1 1.34 16.62 4.98
C MET A 1 2.06 17.73 4.29
N ASP A 2 2.36 17.52 3.01
CA ASP A 2 3.18 18.43 2.23
C ASP A 2 2.30 19.06 1.13
N VAL A 3 2.61 20.32 0.80
CA VAL A 3 1.91 21.09 -0.23
C VAL A 3 2.93 21.54 -1.27
N ILE A 4 2.67 21.25 -2.54
CA ILE A 4 3.51 21.61 -3.68
C ILE A 4 2.77 22.61 -4.56
N LEU A 5 3.41 23.74 -4.87
CA LEU A 5 2.94 24.73 -5.82
C LEU A 5 3.62 24.47 -7.18
N ARG A 6 2.90 23.96 -8.18
CA ARG A 6 3.51 23.57 -9.48
C ARG A 6 3.52 24.66 -10.55
N GLN A 7 2.80 25.76 -10.38
CA GLN A 7 2.61 26.78 -11.42
C GLN A 7 3.28 28.12 -11.15
N TYR A 8 4.25 28.16 -10.23
CA TYR A 8 4.95 29.41 -9.94
C TYR A 8 6.32 29.42 -10.64
N PRO A 9 6.47 30.11 -11.79
CA PRO A 9 7.77 30.30 -12.40
C PRO A 9 8.60 31.17 -11.45
N LEU A 10 9.50 30.53 -10.72
CA LEU A 10 10.49 31.23 -9.90
C LEU A 10 11.68 31.54 -10.80
N ASP A 11 11.95 32.84 -10.99
CA ASP A 11 13.28 33.25 -11.42
C ASP A 11 14.28 32.75 -10.36
N GLN A 12 15.43 32.23 -10.78
CA GLN A 12 16.36 31.45 -9.95
C GLN A 12 16.79 32.14 -8.63
N THR A 13 16.61 33.45 -8.53
CA THR A 13 16.80 34.26 -7.31
C THR A 13 15.86 35.47 -7.32
N GLY A 14 15.14 35.73 -6.21
CA GLY A 14 14.30 36.92 -6.06
C GLY A 14 13.37 36.84 -4.84
N THR A 15 12.60 37.90 -4.59
CA THR A 15 11.54 37.94 -3.58
C THR A 15 10.18 37.77 -4.25
N PHE A 16 9.35 36.87 -3.75
CA PHE A 16 8.00 36.63 -4.24
C PHE A 16 6.99 36.59 -3.08
N ASP A 17 5.79 37.11 -3.32
CA ASP A 17 4.65 37.04 -2.40
C ASP A 17 3.64 36.04 -2.98
N ILE A 18 3.31 35.00 -2.20
CA ILE A 18 2.33 33.98 -2.59
C ILE A 18 1.11 34.15 -1.68
N ARG A 19 0.02 34.64 -2.26
CA ARG A 19 -1.32 34.57 -1.68
C ARG A 19 -2.18 33.69 -2.57
N CYS A 20 -2.58 32.56 -2.03
CA CYS A 20 -3.45 31.61 -2.70
C CYS A 20 -4.54 31.19 -1.72
N THR A 21 -5.79 31.29 -2.15
CA THR A 21 -6.93 30.76 -1.41
C THR A 21 -7.39 29.51 -2.13
N VAL A 22 -7.36 28.38 -1.43
CA VAL A 22 -7.73 27.07 -1.98
C VAL A 22 -8.80 26.43 -1.12
N THR A 23 -9.84 25.91 -1.76
CA THR A 23 -10.87 25.11 -1.11
C THR A 23 -10.46 23.64 -1.14
N ILE A 24 -10.50 22.98 0.01
CA ILE A 24 -10.21 21.56 0.19
C ILE A 24 -11.40 20.96 0.94
N ASP A 25 -12.21 20.19 0.23
CA ASP A 25 -13.37 19.51 0.83
C ASP A 25 -13.07 18.04 1.15
N VAL A 26 -12.08 17.46 0.46
CA VAL A 26 -11.61 16.09 0.69
C VAL A 26 -10.31 16.14 1.48
N SER A 27 -10.30 15.52 2.66
CA SER A 27 -9.10 15.44 3.50
C SER A 27 -8.04 14.53 2.88
N ALA A 28 -6.77 14.70 3.30
CA ALA A 28 -5.68 13.81 2.91
C ALA A 28 -5.99 12.33 3.22
N GLN A 29 -6.60 12.06 4.36
CA GLN A 29 -6.95 10.68 4.75
C GLN A 29 -8.08 10.11 3.90
N ASP A 30 -9.07 10.92 3.53
CA ASP A 30 -10.16 10.48 2.66
C ASP A 30 -9.67 10.27 1.23
N ALA A 31 -8.79 11.16 0.73
CA ALA A 31 -8.10 11.00 -0.53
C ALA A 31 -7.34 9.66 -0.61
N ARG A 32 -6.56 9.34 0.42
CA ARG A 32 -5.85 8.06 0.53
C ARG A 32 -6.81 6.87 0.54
N LYS A 33 -7.89 6.92 1.32
CA LYS A 33 -8.91 5.85 1.38
C LYS A 33 -9.63 5.65 0.05
N LEU A 34 -9.96 6.73 -0.66
CA LEU A 34 -10.61 6.67 -1.96
C LEU A 34 -9.71 5.97 -2.99
N VAL A 35 -8.42 6.35 -3.04
CA VAL A 35 -7.46 5.69 -3.92
C VAL A 35 -7.20 4.25 -3.51
N GLN A 36 -7.04 3.96 -2.21
CA GLN A 36 -6.88 2.59 -1.72
C GLN A 36 -8.05 1.69 -2.14
N ARG A 37 -9.29 2.18 -1.98
CA ARG A 37 -10.49 1.45 -2.40
C ARG A 37 -10.52 1.26 -3.91
N TRP A 38 -10.17 2.29 -4.68
CA TRP A 38 -10.15 2.20 -6.13
C TRP A 38 -9.11 1.17 -6.64
N LEU A 39 -7.88 1.21 -6.10
CA LEU A 39 -6.81 0.24 -6.41
C LEU A 39 -7.28 -1.19 -6.15
N LEU A 40 -7.86 -1.44 -4.98
CA LEU A 40 -8.35 -2.76 -4.58
C LEU A 40 -9.45 -3.28 -5.52
N LEU A 41 -10.38 -2.42 -5.93
CA LEU A 41 -11.55 -2.83 -6.72
C LEU A 41 -11.28 -2.90 -8.23
N HIS A 42 -10.35 -2.11 -8.76
CA HIS A 42 -10.22 -1.92 -10.20
C HIS A 42 -8.82 -2.17 -10.76
N VAL A 43 -7.79 -2.33 -9.92
CA VAL A 43 -6.41 -2.47 -10.37
C VAL A 43 -5.77 -3.74 -9.83
N SER A 44 -5.48 -3.80 -8.54
CA SER A 44 -4.88 -4.97 -7.88
C SER A 44 -4.92 -4.83 -6.36
N HIS A 45 -5.12 -5.95 -5.67
CA HIS A 45 -4.98 -6.04 -4.22
C HIS A 45 -3.51 -5.95 -3.74
N MET A 46 -2.55 -6.09 -4.65
CA MET A 46 -1.12 -6.00 -4.37
C MET A 46 -0.62 -4.55 -4.33
N MET A 47 -1.48 -3.57 -4.65
CA MET A 47 -1.13 -2.16 -4.66
C MET A 47 -1.71 -1.44 -3.42
N GLY A 48 -0.92 -0.52 -2.87
CA GLY A 48 -1.30 0.27 -1.71
C GLY A 48 -1.13 1.77 -1.96
N ALA A 49 -1.96 2.56 -1.31
CA ALA A 49 -1.92 4.02 -1.32
C ALA A 49 -1.12 4.55 -0.13
N ASP A 50 -0.13 5.40 -0.42
CA ASP A 50 0.69 6.08 0.58
C ASP A 50 0.13 7.47 0.92
N GLU A 51 0.91 8.25 1.68
CA GLU A 51 0.51 9.57 2.15
C GLU A 51 0.37 10.55 0.97
N PRO A 52 -0.78 11.22 0.82
CA PRO A 52 -0.98 12.15 -0.27
C PRO A 52 -0.26 13.48 -0.09
N VAL A 53 0.10 14.06 -1.22
CA VAL A 53 0.67 15.40 -1.34
C VAL A 53 -0.34 16.30 -2.03
N LEU A 54 -0.59 17.49 -1.48
CA LEU A 54 -1.49 18.46 -2.11
C LEU A 54 -0.73 19.23 -3.18
N GLU A 55 -1.19 19.14 -4.42
CA GLU A 55 -0.68 19.91 -5.55
C GLU A 55 -1.65 21.06 -5.86
N ILE A 56 -1.16 22.29 -5.80
CA ILE A 56 -1.94 23.49 -6.09
C ILE A 56 -1.44 24.07 -7.43
N GLY A 57 -2.32 24.04 -8.43
CA GLY A 57 -2.17 24.71 -9.73
C GLY A 57 -3.47 25.42 -10.10
N GLU A 58 -3.96 25.25 -11.33
CA GLU A 58 -5.30 25.70 -11.74
C GLU A 58 -6.42 25.10 -10.87
N GLN A 59 -6.20 23.87 -10.39
CA GLN A 59 -7.08 23.17 -9.47
C GLN A 59 -6.27 22.54 -8.35
N ALA A 60 -6.90 22.39 -7.18
CA ALA A 60 -6.33 21.68 -6.06
C ALA A 60 -6.49 20.17 -6.25
N MET A 61 -5.36 19.46 -6.26
CA MET A 61 -5.28 18.05 -6.59
C MET A 61 -4.52 17.30 -5.51
N TRP A 62 -5.06 16.21 -4.99
CA TRP A 62 -4.25 15.28 -4.20
C TRP A 62 -3.50 14.34 -5.13
N ARG A 63 -2.18 14.26 -4.96
CA ARG A 63 -1.32 13.25 -5.54
C ARG A 63 -1.09 12.17 -4.51
N VAL A 64 -1.64 10.98 -4.75
CA VAL A 64 -1.51 9.84 -3.86
C VAL A 64 -0.47 8.89 -4.45
N PRO A 65 0.70 8.71 -3.83
CA PRO A 65 1.68 7.72 -4.29
C PRO A 65 1.12 6.30 -4.15
N VAL A 66 1.45 5.46 -5.12
CA VAL A 66 1.04 4.04 -5.14
C VAL A 66 2.28 3.18 -5.06
N HIS A 67 2.32 2.30 -4.06
CA HIS A 67 3.34 1.26 -3.96
C HIS A 67 2.81 -0.10 -4.39
N LEU A 68 3.73 -0.94 -4.84
CA LEU A 68 3.49 -2.35 -5.08
C LEU A 68 4.03 -3.15 -3.90
N SER A 69 3.27 -4.15 -3.47
CA SER A 69 3.66 -5.14 -2.49
C SER A 69 3.51 -6.55 -3.06
N THR A 70 4.29 -7.50 -2.54
CA THR A 70 4.22 -8.91 -2.90
C THR A 70 4.15 -9.78 -1.66
N PRO A 71 3.46 -10.93 -1.69
CA PRO A 71 3.42 -11.85 -0.55
C PRO A 71 4.80 -12.32 -0.11
N SER A 72 5.75 -12.41 -1.05
CA SER A 72 7.10 -12.88 -0.78
C SER A 72 8.00 -11.77 -0.20
N ALA A 73 7.99 -10.56 -0.77
CA ALA A 73 8.95 -9.52 -0.41
C ALA A 73 8.38 -8.35 0.42
N GLY A 74 7.08 -8.34 0.70
CA GLY A 74 6.42 -7.17 1.30
C GLY A 74 6.38 -6.02 0.30
N ILE A 75 6.56 -4.79 0.76
CA ILE A 75 6.59 -3.60 -0.11
C ILE A 75 7.83 -3.64 -1.01
N VAL A 76 7.60 -3.64 -2.32
CA VAL A 76 8.64 -3.71 -3.36
C VAL A 76 9.12 -2.30 -3.74
N GLY A 77 8.21 -1.34 -3.83
CA GLY A 77 8.54 0.04 -4.16
C GLY A 77 7.35 0.83 -4.73
N GLN A 78 7.55 2.13 -4.91
CA GLN A 78 6.57 3.02 -5.52
C GLN A 78 6.51 2.80 -7.03
N ILE A 79 5.31 2.55 -7.56
CA ILE A 79 5.05 2.33 -8.98
C ILE A 79 4.42 3.53 -9.67
N GLY A 80 3.88 4.50 -8.95
CA GLY A 80 3.29 5.68 -9.57
C GLY A 80 2.56 6.56 -8.58
N GLU A 81 1.68 7.40 -9.12
CA GLU A 81 0.84 8.32 -8.37
C GLU A 81 -0.54 8.39 -9.03
N VAL A 82 -1.58 8.53 -8.21
CA VAL A 82 -2.96 8.75 -8.65
C VAL A 82 -3.37 10.16 -8.27
N ALA A 83 -3.90 10.91 -9.23
CA ALA A 83 -4.42 12.25 -8.99
C ALA A 83 -5.92 12.19 -8.69
N LEU A 84 -6.37 12.87 -7.64
CA LEU A 84 -7.79 13.15 -7.43
C LEU A 84 -8.02 14.64 -7.16
N ASN A 85 -9.20 15.12 -7.51
CA ASN A 85 -9.57 16.50 -7.23
C ASN A 85 -9.86 16.69 -5.73
N ALA A 86 -9.25 17.70 -5.10
CA ALA A 86 -9.34 17.93 -3.65
C ALA A 86 -10.69 18.51 -3.19
N VAL A 87 -11.56 18.87 -4.13
CA VAL A 87 -12.94 19.33 -3.88
C VAL A 87 -13.94 18.20 -4.16
N SER A 88 -13.90 17.60 -5.35
CA SER A 88 -14.90 16.60 -5.76
C SER A 88 -14.57 15.17 -5.34
N GLY A 89 -13.32 14.87 -4.99
CA GLY A 89 -12.86 13.51 -4.71
C GLY A 89 -12.76 12.61 -5.94
N GLN A 90 -12.96 13.16 -7.14
CA GLN A 90 -12.91 12.38 -8.38
C GLN A 90 -11.47 12.10 -8.80
N ILE A 91 -11.18 10.81 -9.03
CA ILE A 91 -9.91 10.36 -9.61
C ILE A 91 -9.83 10.81 -11.07
N GLN A 92 -8.72 11.45 -11.44
CA GLN A 92 -8.47 11.91 -12.79
C GLN A 92 -7.86 10.78 -13.62
N GLN A 93 -8.18 10.77 -14.92
CA GLN A 93 -7.56 9.86 -15.90
C GLN A 93 -7.58 8.39 -15.45
N VAL A 94 -8.74 7.93 -14.96
CA VAL A 94 -8.92 6.60 -14.36
C VAL A 94 -8.37 5.47 -15.25
N GLU A 95 -8.76 5.44 -16.52
CA GLU A 95 -8.33 4.37 -17.44
C GLU A 95 -6.83 4.42 -17.75
N GLN A 96 -6.27 5.62 -17.96
CA GLN A 96 -4.83 5.77 -18.18
C GLN A 96 -4.04 5.34 -16.94
N SER A 97 -4.51 5.72 -15.75
CA SER A 97 -3.87 5.36 -14.48
C SER A 97 -3.81 3.84 -14.28
N LYS A 98 -4.84 3.08 -14.70
CA LYS A 98 -4.80 1.61 -14.66
C LYS A 98 -3.70 1.05 -15.54
N VAL A 99 -3.63 1.51 -16.78
CA VAL A 99 -2.65 1.05 -17.77
C VAL A 99 -1.23 1.36 -17.28
N ASP A 100 -1.01 2.59 -16.83
CA ASP A 100 0.30 3.05 -16.38
C ASP A 100 0.77 2.29 -15.12
N LEU A 101 -0.11 2.13 -14.13
CA LEU A 101 0.23 1.39 -12.92
C LEU A 101 0.51 -0.09 -13.20
N ALA A 102 -0.28 -0.73 -14.07
CA ALA A 102 -0.07 -2.12 -14.46
C ALA A 102 1.28 -2.31 -15.17
N GLN A 103 1.59 -1.45 -16.15
CA GLN A 103 2.86 -1.51 -16.88
C GLN A 103 4.07 -1.25 -15.97
N ARG A 104 3.97 -0.29 -15.05
CA ARG A 104 5.05 0.00 -14.10
C ARG A 104 5.23 -1.10 -13.07
N ALA A 105 4.14 -1.71 -12.61
CA ALA A 105 4.21 -2.86 -11.72
C ALA A 105 4.88 -4.07 -12.39
N GLU A 106 4.53 -4.37 -13.64
CA GLU A 106 5.15 -5.44 -14.40
C GLU A 106 6.66 -5.22 -14.56
N LYS A 107 7.07 -4.00 -14.95
CA LYS A 107 8.49 -3.64 -15.03
C LYS A 107 9.21 -3.77 -13.69
N LEU A 108 8.57 -3.36 -12.59
CA LEU A 108 9.14 -3.46 -11.26
C LEU A 108 9.29 -4.91 -10.80
N ILE A 109 8.35 -5.79 -11.14
CA ILE A 109 8.44 -7.22 -10.84
C ILE A 109 9.57 -7.87 -11.64
N GLN A 110 9.70 -7.54 -12.93
CA GLN A 110 10.74 -8.07 -13.81
C GLN A 110 12.16 -7.65 -13.38
N SER A 111 12.29 -6.50 -12.70
CA SER A 111 13.58 -6.05 -12.17
C SER A 111 13.93 -6.66 -10.81
N LEU A 112 13.01 -7.39 -10.17
CA LEU A 112 13.32 -8.06 -8.92
C LEU A 112 14.29 -9.22 -9.16
N PRO A 113 15.33 -9.36 -8.32
CA PRO A 113 16.19 -10.52 -8.39
C PRO A 113 15.35 -11.78 -8.21
N SER A 114 15.55 -12.79 -9.07
CA SER A 114 14.93 -14.10 -8.91
C SER A 114 15.26 -14.62 -7.51
N ARG A 115 14.25 -14.64 -6.63
CA ARG A 115 14.46 -15.13 -5.28
C ARG A 115 14.66 -16.63 -5.37
N ASN A 116 15.88 -17.09 -5.14
CA ASN A 116 16.11 -18.49 -4.79
C ASN A 116 15.40 -18.74 -3.46
N THR A 117 14.17 -19.22 -3.51
CA THR A 117 13.54 -19.85 -2.35
C THR A 117 14.41 -21.06 -2.06
N PRO A 118 15.10 -21.15 -0.90
CA PRO A 118 15.70 -22.42 -0.52
C PRO A 118 14.57 -23.45 -0.55
N PRO A 119 14.81 -24.66 -1.10
CA PRO A 119 13.77 -25.67 -1.15
C PRO A 119 13.17 -25.83 0.24
N PHE A 120 11.83 -25.81 0.33
CA PHE A 120 11.13 -26.22 1.53
C PHE A 120 11.73 -27.55 1.99
N GLY A 121 12.44 -27.53 3.12
CA GLY A 121 13.26 -28.65 3.58
C GLY A 121 14.73 -28.32 3.89
N SER A 122 15.23 -27.10 3.63
CA SER A 122 16.53 -26.71 4.18
C SER A 122 16.43 -26.65 5.71
N THR A 123 16.97 -27.68 6.35
CA THR A 123 16.90 -27.99 7.78
C THR A 123 17.82 -27.08 8.59
N ILE A 124 17.90 -25.79 8.22
CA ILE A 124 18.69 -24.82 8.97
C ILE A 124 17.77 -24.26 10.05
N GLY A 125 17.68 -24.98 11.17
CA GLY A 125 17.18 -24.44 12.42
C GLY A 125 15.78 -24.85 12.89
N LEU A 126 15.16 -25.91 12.34
CA LEU A 126 14.05 -26.54 13.06
C LEU A 126 14.61 -27.30 14.27
N PRO A 127 14.20 -26.99 15.51
CA PRO A 127 14.52 -27.83 16.66
C PRO A 127 14.02 -29.25 16.37
N LYS A 128 14.91 -30.24 16.50
CA LYS A 128 14.67 -31.66 16.18
C LYS A 128 13.56 -32.31 17.02
N GLU A 129 13.08 -31.63 18.05
CA GLU A 129 11.99 -32.05 18.91
C GLU A 129 11.13 -30.83 19.21
N ILE A 130 10.03 -30.69 18.47
CA ILE A 130 8.89 -29.90 18.94
C ILE A 130 8.00 -30.93 19.64
N ALA A 131 7.95 -30.90 20.97
CA ALA A 131 6.99 -31.71 21.71
C ALA A 131 5.59 -31.40 21.14
N PRO A 132 4.78 -32.43 20.82
CA PRO A 132 3.45 -32.19 20.29
C PRO A 132 2.67 -31.30 21.26
N ALA A 133 2.00 -30.29 20.71
CA ALA A 133 1.17 -29.40 21.53
C ALA A 133 0.13 -30.27 22.29
N PRO A 134 -0.04 -30.06 23.61
CA PRO A 134 -1.02 -30.82 24.37
C PRO A 134 -2.40 -30.63 23.76
N ILE A 135 -3.07 -31.73 23.45
CA ILE A 135 -4.44 -31.71 22.94
C ILE A 135 -5.34 -31.36 24.12
N ILE A 136 -6.01 -30.22 24.03
CA ILE A 136 -7.02 -29.78 25.00
C ILE A 136 -8.38 -30.22 24.46
N SER A 137 -9.10 -31.02 25.25
CA SER A 137 -10.50 -31.37 25.00
C SER A 137 -11.40 -30.65 26.00
N LEU A 138 -12.64 -30.42 25.60
CA LEU A 138 -13.67 -29.86 26.47
C LEU A 138 -14.49 -31.03 27.05
N ASN A 139 -14.78 -31.00 28.35
CA ASN A 139 -15.71 -31.95 28.96
C ASN A 139 -17.17 -31.56 28.63
N GLU A 140 -18.13 -32.37 29.08
CA GLU A 140 -19.57 -32.10 28.85
C GLU A 140 -20.04 -30.78 29.51
N GLU A 141 -19.29 -30.27 30.48
CA GLU A 141 -19.51 -28.97 31.14
C GLU A 141 -18.72 -27.83 30.47
N SER A 142 -18.09 -28.08 29.32
CA SER A 142 -17.28 -27.12 28.55
C SER A 142 -16.01 -26.61 29.26
N GLU A 143 -15.49 -27.34 30.25
CA GLU A 143 -14.21 -27.05 30.88
C GLU A 143 -13.04 -27.73 30.13
N PRO A 144 -11.94 -27.00 29.86
CA PRO A 144 -10.79 -27.54 29.16
C PRO A 144 -9.96 -28.48 30.04
N TYR A 145 -9.66 -29.68 29.53
CA TYR A 145 -8.73 -30.63 30.15
C TYR A 145 -7.71 -31.18 29.12
N ILE A 146 -6.52 -31.55 29.59
CA ILE A 146 -5.44 -32.08 28.74
C ILE A 146 -5.63 -33.58 28.58
N VAL A 147 -5.71 -34.06 27.33
CA VAL A 147 -5.75 -35.49 27.03
C VAL A 147 -4.33 -36.04 27.15
N SER A 148 -4.04 -36.74 28.25
CA SER A 148 -2.77 -37.46 28.39
C SER A 148 -2.82 -38.70 27.52
N ALA A 149 -1.87 -38.85 26.60
CA ALA A 149 -1.74 -40.05 25.79
C ALA A 149 -1.34 -41.22 26.69
N THR A 150 -2.28 -42.12 27.00
CA THR A 150 -1.99 -43.42 27.58
C THR A 150 -1.33 -44.27 26.49
N ASN A 151 -0.03 -44.53 26.66
CA ASN A 151 0.72 -45.44 25.81
C ASN A 151 0.39 -46.88 26.25
N ASP A 152 -0.33 -47.62 25.41
CA ASP A 152 -0.49 -49.09 25.50
C ASP A 152 0.51 -49.74 24.53
#